data_AF-A0A2N3VTF0-F1
#
_entry.id   AF-A0A2N3VTF0-F1
#
_cell.length_a   1.000
_cell.length_b   1.000
_cell.length_c   1.000
_cell.angle_alpha   90.00
_cell.angle_beta   90.00
_cell.angle_gamma   90.00
#
_symmetry.space_group_name_H-M   'P 1'
#
loop_
_entity.id
_entity.type
_entity.pdbx_description
1 polymer ?
#
loop_
_entity_poly.entity_id
_entity_poly.type
_entity_poly.pdbx_seq_one_letter_code
_entity_poly.pdbx_strand_id
1 'polypeptide(L)'
;MSDDLQPLDDLMPWSVAQLRPGRPWVTAPDARTLRTRWDRLVQADGDTREHLFRPTRTRTLHTRVPALPSTPAGTTPLALESGPCPTPSASPTAPSTSSG
;
A
#
# COMPACT_ATOMS: atom_id res chain seq x y z
N MET A 1 33.90 21.55 -7.23
CA MET A 1 33.94 20.19 -7.79
C MET A 1 32.49 19.76 -7.86
N SER A 2 31.85 20.05 -8.99
CA SER A 2 30.39 19.91 -9.12
C SER A 2 30.02 18.44 -9.27
N ASP A 3 28.95 18.10 -8.56
CA ASP A 3 28.24 16.83 -8.64
C ASP A 3 27.56 16.74 -10.02
N ASP A 4 28.31 16.25 -11.03
CA ASP A 4 27.83 16.00 -12.39
C ASP A 4 27.05 14.66 -12.42
N LEU A 5 26.05 14.53 -11.54
CA LEU A 5 25.17 13.37 -11.56
C LEU A 5 24.11 13.59 -12.63
N GLN A 6 24.26 12.89 -13.76
CA GLN A 6 23.24 12.85 -14.79
C GLN A 6 21.92 12.31 -14.19
N PRO A 7 20.77 12.95 -14.48
CA PRO A 7 19.47 12.49 -14.03
C PRO A 7 19.28 11.01 -14.39
N LEU A 8 18.75 10.22 -13.45
CA LEU A 8 18.57 8.78 -13.66
C LEU A 8 17.64 8.48 -14.85
N ASP A 9 16.71 9.39 -15.14
CA ASP A 9 15.80 9.29 -16.30
C ASP A 9 16.54 9.39 -17.65
N ASP A 10 17.67 10.11 -17.69
CA ASP A 10 18.51 10.24 -18.90
C ASP A 10 19.40 9.01 -19.11
N LEU A 11 19.87 8.40 -18.02
CA LEU A 11 20.69 7.19 -18.08
C LEU A 11 19.82 5.94 -18.29
N MET A 12 18.70 5.85 -17.58
CA MET A 12 17.80 4.70 -17.51
C MET A 12 16.35 5.15 -17.80
N PRO A 13 15.94 5.21 -19.08
CA PRO A 13 14.61 5.70 -19.46
C PRO A 13 13.44 4.80 -18.98
N TRP A 14 13.74 3.62 -18.41
CA TRP A 14 12.78 2.75 -17.73
C TRP A 14 12.74 2.94 -16.21
N SER A 15 13.51 3.87 -15.66
CA SER A 15 13.43 4.23 -14.25
C SER A 15 12.05 4.80 -13.98
N VAL A 16 11.27 4.12 -13.14
CA VAL A 16 9.93 4.57 -12.76
C VAL A 16 9.94 5.02 -11.31
N ALA A 17 9.22 6.11 -11.04
CA ALA A 17 9.04 6.61 -9.70
C ALA A 17 8.42 5.52 -8.80
N GLN A 18 8.95 5.42 -7.58
CA GLN A 18 8.46 4.47 -6.59
C GLN A 18 6.96 4.66 -6.34
N LEU A 19 6.22 3.54 -6.29
CA LEU A 19 4.78 3.54 -6.05
C LEU A 19 4.48 4.22 -4.70
N ARG A 20 3.69 5.30 -4.75
CA ARG A 20 3.21 6.00 -3.55
C ARG A 20 1.77 5.58 -3.26
N PRO A 21 1.52 4.69 -2.29
CA PRO A 21 0.17 4.17 -2.03
C PRO A 21 -0.81 5.20 -1.46
N GLY A 22 -0.37 6.45 -1.20
CA GLY A 22 -1.19 7.55 -0.68
C GLY A 22 -1.69 7.37 0.75
N ARG A 23 -1.46 6.20 1.36
CA ARG A 23 -1.88 5.84 2.72
C ARG A 23 -0.72 5.18 3.45
N PRO A 24 -0.03 5.89 4.36
CA PRO A 24 1.17 5.38 5.01
C PRO A 24 0.90 4.19 5.93
N TRP A 25 -0.36 3.98 6.35
CA TRP A 25 -0.71 2.86 7.22
C TRP A 25 -0.74 1.50 6.50
N VAL A 26 -0.92 1.50 5.17
CA VAL A 26 -0.98 0.30 4.30
C VAL A 26 0.42 -0.28 4.04
N THR A 27 1.46 0.49 4.34
CA THR A 27 2.87 0.07 4.25
C THR A 27 3.47 -0.01 5.64
N ALA A 28 4.19 -1.08 5.93
CA ALA A 28 5.03 -1.20 7.12
C ALA A 28 6.20 -2.13 6.82
N PRO A 29 7.34 -1.99 7.52
CA PRO A 29 8.47 -2.90 7.36
C PRO A 29 8.18 -4.32 7.86
N ASP A 30 7.14 -4.50 8.68
CA ASP A 30 6.80 -5.76 9.31
C ASP A 30 5.33 -6.14 9.13
N ALA A 31 5.10 -7.43 8.86
CA ALA A 31 3.78 -8.00 8.63
C ALA A 31 2.87 -7.97 9.88
N ARG A 32 3.42 -8.07 11.10
CA ARG A 32 2.62 -8.00 12.33
C ARG A 32 2.06 -6.61 12.52
N THR A 33 2.84 -5.58 12.21
CA THR A 33 2.36 -4.18 12.24
C THR A 33 1.16 -3.97 11.31
N LEU A 34 1.23 -4.54 10.09
CA LEU A 34 0.10 -4.49 9.15
C LEU A 34 -1.12 -5.23 9.68
N ARG A 35 -0.94 -6.45 10.21
CA ARG A 35 -2.01 -7.24 10.82
C ARG A 35 -2.69 -6.52 11.99
N THR A 36 -1.93 -5.99 12.93
CA THR A 36 -2.49 -5.24 14.07
C THR A 36 -3.25 -3.99 13.64
N ARG A 37 -2.75 -3.27 12.63
CA ARG A 37 -3.48 -2.10 12.07
C ARG A 37 -4.76 -2.52 11.37
N TRP A 38 -4.73 -3.62 10.62
CA TRP A 38 -5.90 -4.21 9.99
C TRP A 38 -6.95 -4.60 11.04
N ASP A 39 -6.55 -5.32 12.09
CA ASP A 39 -7.46 -5.73 13.16
C ASP A 39 -8.11 -4.51 13.82
N ARG A 40 -7.33 -3.46 14.10
CA ARG A 40 -7.88 -2.21 14.64
C ARG A 40 -8.88 -1.54 13.70
N LEU A 41 -8.66 -1.63 12.38
CA LEU A 41 -9.57 -1.07 11.39
C LEU A 41 -10.89 -1.87 11.34
N VAL A 42 -10.79 -3.20 11.31
CA VAL A 42 -11.95 -4.11 11.24
C VAL A 42 -12.74 -4.17 12.55
N GLN A 43 -12.11 -3.90 13.69
CA GLN A 43 -12.80 -3.81 14.98
C GLN A 43 -13.38 -2.43 15.29
N ALA A 44 -13.01 -1.40 14.53
CA ALA A 44 -13.56 -0.06 14.71
C ALA A 44 -14.96 0.07 14.11
N ASP A 45 -15.84 0.83 14.77
CA ASP A 45 -17.18 1.14 14.27
C ASP A 45 -17.19 2.33 13.32
N GLY A 46 -18.19 2.36 12.40
CA GLY A 46 -18.51 3.41 11.43
C GLY A 46 -17.54 4.60 11.35
N ASP A 47 -17.81 5.65 12.14
CA ASP A 47 -17.04 6.90 12.12
C ASP A 47 -15.56 6.71 12.50
N THR A 48 -15.27 5.84 13.47
CA THR A 48 -13.90 5.54 13.89
C THR A 48 -13.17 4.80 12.79
N ARG A 49 -13.84 3.85 12.12
CA ARG A 49 -13.29 3.12 10.98
C ARG A 49 -13.00 4.06 9.81
N GLU A 50 -13.89 5.00 9.52
CA GLU A 50 -13.67 6.01 8.49
C GLU A 50 -12.46 6.89 8.82
N HIS A 51 -12.36 7.35 10.07
CA HIS A 51 -11.24 8.17 10.52
C HIS A 51 -9.90 7.42 10.39
N LEU A 52 -9.86 6.14 10.80
CA LEU A 52 -8.68 5.28 10.67
C LEU A 52 -8.34 5.00 9.20
N PHE A 53 -9.34 4.79 8.35
CA PHE A 53 -9.14 4.54 6.93
C PHE A 53 -8.52 5.75 6.22
N ARG A 54 -8.99 6.97 6.55
CA ARG A 54 -8.74 8.24 5.83
C ARG A 54 -9.34 8.25 4.41
N PRO A 55 -10.67 8.31 4.26
CA PRO A 55 -11.33 8.31 2.95
C PRO A 55 -10.83 9.48 2.08
N THR A 56 -10.73 9.23 0.79
CA THR A 56 -10.44 10.24 -0.24
C THR A 56 -11.62 10.32 -1.19
N ARG A 57 -11.71 11.39 -1.99
CA ARG A 57 -12.81 11.62 -2.95
C ARG A 57 -13.09 10.41 -3.86
N THR A 58 -12.05 9.66 -4.22
CA THR A 58 -12.12 8.47 -5.10
C THR A 58 -12.13 7.13 -4.36
N ARG A 59 -11.79 7.08 -3.07
CA ARG A 59 -11.76 5.83 -2.29
C ARG A 59 -12.32 6.03 -0.88
N THR A 60 -13.50 5.45 -0.66
CA THR A 60 -14.20 5.38 0.64
C THR A 60 -14.29 3.93 1.13
N LEU A 61 -14.74 3.71 2.37
CA LEU A 61 -14.97 2.36 2.89
C LEU A 61 -16.02 1.57 2.09
N HIS A 62 -16.95 2.27 1.45
CA HIS A 62 -18.05 1.67 0.68
C HIS A 62 -17.70 1.42 -0.79
N THR A 63 -16.55 1.93 -1.25
CA THR A 63 -16.09 1.72 -2.63
C THR A 63 -15.69 0.25 -2.82
N ARG A 64 -16.43 -0.47 -3.68
CA ARG A 64 -16.04 -1.81 -4.14
C ARG A 64 -14.93 -1.68 -5.15
N VAL A 65 -13.84 -2.40 -4.93
CA VAL A 65 -12.72 -2.47 -5.87
C VAL A 65 -12.58 -3.92 -6.29
N PRO A 66 -12.64 -4.22 -7.61
CA PRO A 66 -12.38 -5.58 -8.07
C PRO A 66 -10.96 -5.97 -7.64
N ALA A 67 -10.83 -7.17 -7.11
CA ALA A 67 -9.52 -7.73 -6.80
C ALA A 67 -8.68 -7.76 -8.07
N LEU A 68 -7.39 -7.51 -7.92
CA LEU A 68 -6.47 -7.65 -9.04
C LEU A 68 -6.46 -9.12 -9.48
N PRO A 69 -6.38 -9.39 -10.80
CA PRO A 69 -6.15 -10.74 -11.28
C PRO A 69 -4.87 -11.26 -10.59
N SER A 70 -4.94 -12.48 -10.05
CA SER A 70 -3.94 -13.13 -9.17
C SER A 70 -3.99 -12.81 -7.66
N THR A 71 -4.92 -11.97 -7.17
CA THR A 71 -5.08 -11.72 -5.72
C THR A 71 -6.37 -12.35 -5.20
N PRO A 72 -6.33 -13.26 -4.21
CA PRO A 72 -7.52 -13.90 -3.64
C PRO A 72 -8.34 -12.96 -2.72
N ALA A 73 -8.21 -11.64 -2.86
CA ALA A 73 -8.93 -10.68 -2.03
C ALA A 73 -10.43 -10.64 -2.43
N GLY A 74 -11.32 -10.52 -1.46
CA GLY A 74 -12.74 -10.30 -1.71
C GLY A 74 -12.98 -8.96 -2.43
N THR A 75 -14.03 -8.89 -3.26
CA THR A 75 -14.51 -7.63 -3.88
C THR A 75 -15.48 -6.87 -2.95
N THR A 76 -15.58 -7.32 -1.70
CA THR A 76 -16.45 -6.74 -0.68
C THR A 76 -15.94 -5.34 -0.30
N PRO A 77 -16.84 -4.35 -0.09
CA PRO A 77 -16.42 -3.06 0.42
C PRO A 77 -15.76 -3.19 1.78
N LEU A 78 -14.73 -2.37 2.05
CA LEU A 78 -14.00 -2.37 3.31
C LEU A 78 -14.89 -2.08 4.54
N ALA A 79 -16.04 -1.42 4.33
CA ALA A 79 -17.05 -1.23 5.36
C ALA A 79 -17.65 -2.55 5.89
N LEU A 80 -17.72 -3.59 5.06
CA LEU A 80 -18.29 -4.91 5.40
C LEU A 80 -17.21 -5.96 5.67
N GLU A 81 -15.93 -5.59 5.59
CA GLU A 81 -14.83 -6.49 5.87
C GLU A 81 -14.77 -6.78 7.36
N SER A 82 -14.92 -8.07 7.70
CA SER A 82 -14.74 -8.63 9.04
C SER A 82 -13.70 -9.76 9.07
N GLY A 83 -13.04 -10.00 7.93
CA GLY A 83 -12.14 -11.12 7.72
C GLY A 83 -10.73 -10.89 8.27
N PRO A 84 -9.93 -11.97 8.37
CA PRO A 84 -8.53 -11.87 8.74
C PRO A 84 -7.76 -10.98 7.75
N CYS A 85 -6.70 -10.34 8.23
CA CYS A 85 -5.83 -9.52 7.37
C CYS A 85 -5.41 -10.32 6.13
N PRO A 86 -5.61 -9.79 4.91
CA PRO A 86 -5.12 -10.44 3.71
C PRO A 86 -3.59 -10.62 3.81
N THR A 87 -3.05 -11.68 3.19
CA THR A 87 -1.63 -12.00 3.27
C THR A 87 -0.80 -10.80 2.80
N PRO A 88 0.00 -10.16 3.68
CA PRO A 88 0.81 -9.02 3.28
C PRO A 88 1.90 -9.51 2.33
N SER A 89 1.97 -8.92 1.14
CA SER A 89 3.03 -9.19 0.18
C SER A 89 4.18 -8.19 0.38
N ALA A 90 5.41 -8.70 0.33
CA ALA A 90 6.57 -7.83 0.21
C ALA A 90 6.57 -7.23 -1.19
N SER A 91 6.76 -5.91 -1.30
CA SER A 91 7.16 -5.32 -2.57
C SER A 91 8.50 -5.95 -2.96
N PRO A 92 8.72 -6.30 -4.25
CA PRO A 92 10.03 -6.75 -4.68
C PRO A 92 11.04 -5.66 -4.36
N THR A 93 11.92 -5.92 -3.39
CA THR A 93 13.05 -5.06 -3.11
C THR A 93 13.93 -5.10 -4.35
N ALA A 94 14.05 -3.99 -5.07
CA ALA A 94 14.99 -3.90 -6.18
C ALA A 94 16.41 -4.23 -5.64
N PRO A 95 17.22 -5.02 -6.37
CA PRO A 95 18.57 -5.30 -5.94
C PRO A 95 19.35 -3.99 -5.90
N SER A 96 19.82 -3.59 -4.72
CA SER A 96 20.80 -2.53 -4.59
C SER A 96 22.08 -3.00 -5.27
N THR A 97 22.32 -2.58 -6.51
CA THR A 97 23.61 -2.73 -7.16
C THR A 97 24.62 -1.87 -6.40
N SER A 98 25.27 -2.47 -5.41
CA SER A 98 26.47 -1.92 -4.79
C SER A 98 27.59 -2.01 -5.83
N SER A 99 27.92 -0.89 -6.48
CA SER A 99 29.12 -0.79 -7.30
C SER A 99 30.32 -0.59 -6.36
N GLY A 100 31.25 -1.54 -6.38
CA GLY A 100 32.57 -1.46 -5.75
C GLY A 100 33.62 -2.01 -6.70
#